data_AF-A0A4P9XGH6-F1
#
_entry.id   AF-A0A4P9XGH6-F1
#
_cell.length_a   1.000
_cell.length_b   1.000
_cell.length_c   1.000
_cell.angle_alpha   90.00
_cell.angle_beta   90.00
_cell.angle_gamma   90.00
#
_symmetry.space_group_name_H-M   'P 1'
#
loop_
_entity.id
_entity.type
_entity.pdbx_description
1 polymer ?
#
loop_
_entity_poly.entity_id
_entity_poly.type
_entity_poly.pdbx_seq_one_letter_code
_entity_poly.pdbx_strand_id
1 'polypeptide(L)'
;MTCMRFMLWLVFFLRKGGKESLVASLLEQACEDPAIPVIGYLGGYVRQAVVTVDAQGQKRECLLCHACDFVASERALDSLLDQVPEETADSLERATLLFRDRGLDCIGWYRSVPAHHASEPTLSDVQRQCFLQYQCPWTIAVLVTPPAPSSGGASFLGDTPPEFAVFRMSSALSAGRRASLGSGRDRLLDTFAVVHGNAANTLQHVLVNTLAESKKSYALHLADNEGRTASCVIADSEYDSFLTDFWKCSVTELSKSIERDFSTLAMHKLHLKRRIAERIQSLALMRADCRVKLEDMDENMQHGQATSAASIAEHKHAIHKLLSVLAPSDAPNKTARFPAPPNADSLPHQWFTRVGAPLVNWNT
;
A
#
# COMPACT_ATOMS: atom_id res chain seq x y z
N MET A 1 11.14 -0.65 -29.90
CA MET A 1 10.18 -1.29 -28.99
C MET A 1 10.19 -0.52 -27.68
N THR A 2 9.18 0.33 -27.47
CA THR A 2 9.04 1.19 -26.29
C THR A 2 8.69 0.34 -25.08
N CYS A 3 9.49 0.44 -24.02
CA CYS A 3 9.27 -0.26 -22.76
C CYS A 3 8.03 0.33 -22.08
N MET A 4 6.86 -0.32 -22.23
CA MET A 4 5.63 0.07 -21.54
C MET A 4 5.82 -0.06 -20.03
N ARG A 5 5.94 1.08 -19.33
CA ARG A 5 5.87 1.13 -17.87
C ARG A 5 4.40 1.07 -17.45
N PHE A 6 4.00 -0.07 -16.90
CA PHE A 6 2.63 -0.31 -16.45
C PHE A 6 2.36 0.37 -15.11
N MET A 7 1.39 1.29 -15.08
CA MET A 7 0.75 1.75 -13.85
C MET A 7 -0.59 1.02 -13.73
N LEU A 8 -0.83 0.35 -12.61
CA LEU A 8 -2.02 -0.46 -12.36
C LEU A 8 -2.93 0.30 -11.40
N TRP A 9 -4.18 0.51 -11.80
CA TRP A 9 -5.25 0.94 -10.91
C TRP A 9 -6.19 -0.26 -10.70
N LEU A 10 -6.42 -0.63 -9.44
CA LEU A 10 -7.37 -1.66 -9.07
C LEU A 10 -8.62 -0.97 -8.53
N VAL A 11 -9.76 -1.23 -9.16
CA VAL A 11 -11.06 -0.72 -8.71
C VAL A 11 -11.93 -1.92 -8.36
N PHE A 12 -12.37 -1.99 -7.11
CA PHE A 12 -13.30 -3.00 -6.62
C PHE A 12 -14.73 -2.47 -6.73
N PHE A 13 -15.64 -3.27 -7.28
CA PHE A 13 -17.06 -2.93 -7.35
C PHE A 13 -17.93 -3.99 -6.66
N LEU A 14 -19.16 -3.58 -6.35
CA LEU A 14 -20.24 -4.45 -5.89
C LEU A 14 -20.58 -5.48 -6.99
N ARG A 15 -20.81 -6.72 -6.59
CA ARG A 15 -21.24 -7.80 -7.48
C ARG A 15 -22.58 -7.41 -8.11
N LYS A 16 -22.71 -7.51 -9.44
CA LYS A 16 -23.98 -7.29 -10.15
C LYS A 16 -24.96 -8.40 -9.76
N GLY A 17 -25.80 -8.16 -8.73
CA GLY A 17 -26.75 -9.11 -8.16
C GLY A 17 -26.49 -9.54 -6.71
N GLY A 18 -25.44 -9.05 -6.05
CA GLY A 18 -25.18 -9.27 -4.62
C GLY A 18 -24.84 -7.95 -3.94
N LYS A 19 -25.42 -7.70 -2.75
CA LYS A 19 -25.24 -6.45 -1.99
C LYS A 19 -23.84 -6.29 -1.37
N GLU A 20 -22.92 -7.23 -1.61
CA GLU A 20 -21.63 -7.31 -0.93
C GLU A 20 -20.48 -6.86 -1.83
N SER A 21 -19.60 -6.06 -1.23
CA SER A 21 -18.37 -5.57 -1.87
C SER A 21 -17.39 -6.72 -2.02
N LEU A 22 -16.73 -6.84 -3.18
CA LEU A 22 -15.65 -7.82 -3.40
C LEU A 22 -14.58 -7.75 -2.29
N VAL A 23 -14.27 -6.54 -1.80
CA VAL A 23 -13.32 -6.33 -0.70
C VAL A 23 -13.81 -6.98 0.59
N ALA A 24 -15.11 -6.85 0.89
CA ALA A 24 -15.71 -7.44 2.09
C ALA A 24 -15.69 -8.96 2.02
N SER A 25 -16.03 -9.56 0.87
CA SER A 25 -16.00 -11.00 0.69
C SER A 25 -14.56 -11.57 0.72
N LEU A 26 -13.58 -10.85 0.15
CA LEU A 26 -12.17 -11.24 0.26
C LEU A 26 -11.68 -11.18 1.71
N LEU A 27 -12.14 -10.18 2.48
CA LEU A 27 -11.78 -10.03 3.89
C LEU A 27 -12.44 -11.12 4.76
N GLU A 28 -13.72 -11.41 4.52
CA GLU A 28 -14.44 -12.50 5.17
C GLU A 28 -13.72 -13.83 4.93
N GLN A 29 -13.35 -14.10 3.68
CA GLN A 29 -12.57 -15.27 3.32
C GLN A 29 -11.20 -15.31 4.00
N ALA A 30 -10.51 -14.17 4.10
CA ALA A 30 -9.22 -14.06 4.78
C ALA A 30 -9.33 -14.30 6.30
N CYS A 31 -10.50 -14.05 6.89
CA CYS A 31 -10.80 -14.27 8.31
C CYS A 31 -11.28 -15.69 8.63
N GLU A 32 -11.64 -16.51 7.64
CA GLU A 32 -12.12 -17.88 7.87
C GLU A 32 -11.09 -18.75 8.60
N ASP A 33 -9.81 -18.60 8.25
CA ASP A 33 -8.71 -19.34 8.86
C ASP A 33 -7.53 -18.42 9.15
N PRO A 34 -7.32 -17.99 10.41
CA PRO A 34 -6.24 -17.10 10.76
C PRO A 34 -4.87 -17.80 10.80
N ALA A 35 -4.84 -19.14 10.83
CA ALA A 35 -3.61 -19.92 10.95
C ALA A 35 -3.04 -20.27 9.57
N ILE A 36 -3.90 -20.59 8.61
CA ILE A 36 -3.50 -21.05 7.28
C ILE A 36 -3.90 -20.02 6.22
N PRO A 37 -2.93 -19.50 5.43
CA PRO A 37 -3.22 -18.60 4.32
C PRO A 37 -4.25 -19.18 3.34
N VAL A 38 -5.30 -18.42 3.07
CA VAL A 38 -6.28 -18.72 2.04
C VAL A 38 -5.78 -18.15 0.72
N ILE A 39 -5.83 -18.94 -0.34
CA ILE A 39 -5.43 -18.53 -1.68
C ILE A 39 -6.66 -18.58 -2.57
N GLY A 40 -6.75 -17.69 -3.56
CA GLY A 40 -7.79 -17.75 -4.57
C GLY A 40 -7.47 -16.91 -5.79
N TYR A 41 -8.41 -16.89 -6.74
CA TYR A 41 -8.27 -16.21 -8.03
C TYR A 41 -9.28 -15.07 -8.16
N LEU A 42 -8.90 -14.04 -8.93
CA LEU A 42 -9.69 -12.85 -9.17
C LEU A 42 -10.21 -12.85 -10.61
N GLY A 43 -11.53 -12.73 -10.74
CA GLY A 43 -12.25 -12.62 -12.00
C GLY A 43 -12.62 -11.18 -12.30
N GLY A 44 -12.48 -10.77 -13.56
CA GLY A 44 -12.75 -9.40 -13.92
C GLY A 44 -12.63 -9.09 -15.41
N TYR A 45 -12.56 -7.80 -15.69
CA TYR A 45 -12.37 -7.28 -17.04
C TYR A 45 -11.07 -6.49 -17.13
N VAL A 46 -10.32 -6.69 -18.20
CA VAL A 46 -9.18 -5.84 -18.53
C VAL A 46 -9.63 -4.83 -19.56
N ARG A 47 -9.67 -3.55 -19.19
CA ARG A 47 -9.92 -2.47 -20.15
C ARG A 47 -8.60 -1.86 -20.57
N GLN A 48 -8.36 -1.88 -21.88
CA GLN A 48 -7.16 -1.30 -22.46
C GLN A 48 -7.29 0.23 -22.58
N ALA A 49 -6.18 0.91 -22.29
CA ALA A 49 -5.92 2.32 -22.58
C ALA A 49 -6.72 3.35 -21.76
N VAL A 50 -6.37 3.49 -20.49
CA VAL A 50 -6.48 4.81 -19.85
C VAL A 50 -5.16 5.55 -20.11
N VAL A 51 -5.20 6.61 -20.91
CA VAL A 51 -4.05 7.51 -21.04
C VAL A 51 -4.02 8.39 -19.80
N THR A 52 -3.17 8.01 -18.84
CA THR A 52 -2.90 8.86 -17.69
C THR A 52 -1.83 9.87 -18.09
N VAL A 53 -1.97 11.11 -17.62
CA VAL A 53 -0.93 12.14 -17.77
C VAL A 53 -0.22 12.18 -16.42
N ASP A 54 1.08 11.86 -16.40
CA ASP A 54 1.86 11.95 -15.17
C ASP A 54 2.07 13.41 -14.74
N ALA A 55 2.63 13.62 -13.54
CA ALA A 55 2.93 14.96 -13.02
C ALA A 55 3.88 15.77 -13.92
N GLN A 56 4.58 15.12 -14.85
CA GLN A 56 5.46 15.75 -15.85
C GLN A 56 4.76 15.99 -17.20
N GLY A 57 3.46 15.74 -17.32
CA GLY A 57 2.72 15.95 -18.56
C GLY A 57 2.88 14.82 -19.58
N GLN A 58 3.55 13.71 -19.24
CA GLN A 58 3.72 12.60 -20.16
C GLN A 58 2.51 11.67 -20.14
N LYS A 59 2.00 11.39 -21.33
CA LYS A 59 0.94 10.41 -21.57
C LYS A 59 1.50 9.00 -21.37
N ARG A 60 0.92 8.25 -20.42
CA ARG A 60 1.21 6.85 -20.17
C ARG A 60 -0.04 6.02 -20.37
N GLU A 61 0.05 5.04 -21.25
CA GLU A 61 -0.99 4.04 -21.41
C GLU A 61 -0.99 3.11 -20.20
N CYS A 62 -2.13 3.07 -19.51
CA CYS A 62 -2.36 2.21 -18.36
C CYS A 62 -3.41 1.16 -18.72
N LEU A 63 -3.20 -0.06 -18.21
CA LEU A 63 -4.22 -1.11 -18.22
C LEU A 63 -5.04 -0.99 -16.95
N LEU A 64 -6.36 -0.87 -17.11
CA LEU A 64 -7.28 -0.86 -15.99
C LEU A 64 -7.81 -2.28 -15.80
N CYS A 65 -7.48 -2.88 -14.66
CA CYS A 65 -8.01 -4.19 -14.28
C CYS A 65 -9.17 -3.98 -13.32
N HIS A 66 -10.35 -4.46 -13.69
CA HIS A 66 -11.56 -4.32 -12.92
C HIS A 66 -11.96 -5.67 -12.33
N ALA A 67 -11.70 -5.86 -11.04
CA ALA A 67 -12.08 -7.07 -10.32
C ALA A 67 -13.55 -6.99 -9.88
N CYS A 68 -14.35 -7.98 -10.25
CA CYS A 68 -15.77 -8.05 -9.89
C CYS A 68 -16.21 -9.41 -9.33
N ASP A 69 -15.32 -10.41 -9.36
CA ASP A 69 -15.62 -11.75 -8.85
C ASP A 69 -14.35 -12.41 -8.28
N PHE A 70 -14.52 -13.43 -7.47
CA PHE A 70 -13.41 -14.25 -6.98
C PHE A 70 -13.82 -15.71 -6.82
N VAL A 71 -12.82 -16.59 -6.83
CA VAL A 71 -12.97 -18.00 -6.53
C VAL A 71 -11.89 -18.37 -5.53
N ALA A 72 -12.28 -18.75 -4.31
CA ALA A 72 -11.36 -19.31 -3.33
C ALA A 72 -10.86 -20.67 -3.83
N SER A 73 -9.56 -20.90 -3.67
CA SER A 73 -8.91 -22.12 -4.11
C SER A 73 -9.08 -23.22 -3.08
N GLU A 74 -9.33 -24.44 -3.55
CA GLU A 74 -9.36 -25.61 -2.68
C GLU A 74 -7.93 -25.98 -2.24
N ARG A 75 -7.77 -26.22 -0.94
CA ARG A 75 -6.51 -26.66 -0.36
C ARG A 75 -6.33 -28.14 -0.61
N ALA A 76 -5.11 -28.56 -0.94
CA ALA A 76 -4.77 -29.97 -0.99
C ALA A 76 -4.88 -30.58 0.43
N LEU A 77 -5.52 -31.75 0.56
CA LEU A 77 -5.71 -32.39 1.86
C LEU A 77 -4.38 -32.66 2.57
N ASP A 78 -3.37 -33.07 1.81
CA ASP A 78 -2.03 -33.38 2.32
C ASP A 78 -1.33 -32.14 2.89
N SER A 79 -1.60 -30.96 2.30
CA SER A 79 -0.97 -29.71 2.68
C SER A 79 -1.55 -29.11 3.97
N LEU A 80 -2.77 -29.49 4.35
CA LEU A 80 -3.38 -29.10 5.63
C LEU A 80 -2.61 -29.67 6.82
N LEU A 81 -2.00 -30.84 6.67
CA LEU A 81 -1.21 -31.48 7.73
C LEU A 81 0.13 -30.77 7.94
N ASP A 82 0.73 -30.28 6.86
CA ASP A 82 2.05 -29.64 6.87
C ASP A 82 1.99 -28.11 7.13
N GLN A 83 0.79 -27.54 7.27
CA GLN A 83 0.54 -26.09 7.38
C GLN A 83 1.12 -25.27 6.21
N VAL A 84 1.40 -25.93 5.08
CA VAL A 84 1.80 -25.28 3.85
C VAL A 84 0.55 -25.11 2.99
N PRO A 85 0.17 -23.88 2.61
CA PRO A 85 -1.00 -23.66 1.77
C PRO A 85 -0.66 -24.04 0.33
N GLU A 86 -0.72 -25.34 0.01
CA GLU A 86 -0.71 -25.81 -1.37
C GLU A 86 -2.15 -25.97 -1.88
N GLU A 87 -2.36 -25.54 -3.10
CA GLU A 87 -3.64 -25.68 -3.78
C GLU A 87 -3.68 -27.02 -4.53
N THR A 88 -4.88 -27.51 -4.79
CA THR A 88 -5.06 -28.61 -5.75
C THR A 88 -4.53 -28.22 -7.14
N ALA A 89 -3.88 -29.14 -7.85
CA ALA A 89 -3.22 -28.88 -9.14
C ALA A 89 -4.11 -28.20 -10.20
N ASP A 90 -5.42 -28.43 -10.15
CA ASP A 90 -6.38 -27.94 -11.15
C ASP A 90 -7.11 -26.64 -10.73
N SER A 91 -6.74 -26.05 -9.59
CA SER A 91 -7.46 -24.90 -9.02
C SER A 91 -7.54 -23.71 -9.98
N LEU A 92 -6.42 -23.36 -10.62
CA LEU A 92 -6.32 -22.28 -11.60
C LEU A 92 -7.21 -22.55 -12.82
N GLU A 93 -7.17 -23.77 -13.35
CA GLU A 93 -7.95 -24.15 -14.53
C GLU A 93 -9.45 -24.07 -14.21
N ARG A 94 -9.87 -24.62 -13.08
CA ARG A 94 -11.26 -24.55 -12.61
C ARG A 94 -11.73 -23.11 -12.41
N ALA A 95 -10.93 -22.27 -11.76
CA ALA A 95 -11.28 -20.87 -11.57
C ALA A 95 -11.39 -20.13 -12.92
N THR A 96 -10.46 -20.39 -13.85
CA THR A 96 -10.47 -19.80 -15.19
C THR A 96 -11.72 -20.22 -15.98
N LEU A 97 -12.10 -21.49 -15.91
CA LEU A 97 -13.34 -21.99 -16.53
C LEU A 97 -14.58 -21.32 -15.92
N LEU A 98 -14.66 -21.23 -14.59
CA LEU A 98 -15.76 -20.55 -13.91
C LEU A 98 -15.87 -19.07 -14.28
N PHE A 99 -14.75 -18.36 -14.39
CA PHE A 99 -14.75 -16.97 -14.85
C PHE A 99 -15.19 -16.87 -16.30
N ARG A 100 -14.68 -17.74 -17.19
CA ARG A 100 -15.08 -17.76 -18.59
C ARG A 100 -16.57 -18.02 -18.78
N ASP A 101 -17.14 -18.93 -18.01
CA ASP A 101 -18.58 -19.24 -18.03
C ASP A 101 -19.44 -18.04 -17.58
N ARG A 102 -18.87 -17.14 -16.77
CA ARG A 102 -19.48 -15.86 -16.35
C ARG A 102 -19.14 -14.69 -17.30
N GLY A 103 -18.39 -14.94 -18.37
CA GLY A 103 -17.91 -13.91 -19.28
C GLY A 103 -16.86 -12.98 -18.66
N LEU A 104 -16.04 -13.51 -17.74
CA LEU A 104 -14.95 -12.82 -17.04
C LEU A 104 -13.60 -13.42 -17.43
N ASP A 105 -12.55 -12.61 -17.35
CA ASP A 105 -11.16 -13.06 -17.48
C ASP A 105 -10.56 -13.31 -16.09
N CYS A 106 -9.62 -14.25 -16.00
CA CYS A 106 -8.75 -14.35 -14.83
C CYS A 106 -7.75 -13.17 -14.86
N ILE A 107 -7.92 -12.22 -13.96
CA ILE A 107 -7.12 -10.99 -13.91
C ILE A 107 -6.10 -10.97 -12.78
N GLY A 108 -6.15 -11.94 -11.87
CA GLY A 108 -5.28 -11.95 -10.70
C GLY A 108 -5.47 -13.14 -9.78
N TRP A 109 -4.75 -13.11 -8.68
CA TRP A 109 -4.90 -14.01 -7.56
C TRP A 109 -4.76 -13.23 -6.26
N TYR A 110 -5.26 -13.79 -5.17
CA TYR A 110 -5.10 -13.23 -3.84
C TYR A 110 -4.62 -14.28 -2.85
N ARG A 111 -3.99 -13.81 -1.77
CA ARG A 111 -3.61 -14.63 -0.62
C ARG A 111 -3.86 -13.89 0.68
N SER A 112 -4.44 -14.55 1.68
CA SER A 112 -4.50 -13.99 3.03
C SER A 112 -3.14 -14.05 3.71
N VAL A 113 -2.81 -12.99 4.44
CA VAL A 113 -1.59 -12.88 5.24
C VAL A 113 -2.03 -12.87 6.70
N PRO A 114 -1.50 -13.73 7.57
CA PRO A 114 -1.90 -13.70 8.97
C PRO A 114 -1.55 -12.34 9.59
N ALA A 115 -2.38 -11.82 10.49
CA ALA A 115 -2.29 -10.44 11.00
C ALA A 115 -0.95 -10.06 11.67
N HIS A 116 -0.12 -11.04 12.02
CA HIS A 116 1.20 -10.84 12.63
C HIS A 116 2.34 -10.72 11.61
N HIS A 117 2.07 -10.98 10.33
CA HIS A 117 3.07 -10.89 9.28
C HIS A 117 2.97 -9.57 8.53
N ALA A 118 4.10 -9.06 8.07
CA ALA A 118 4.13 -7.93 7.16
C ALA A 118 3.41 -8.31 5.86
N SER A 119 2.67 -7.36 5.29
CA SER A 119 1.97 -7.46 4.00
C SER A 119 2.95 -7.42 2.81
N GLU A 120 4.07 -8.12 2.93
CA GLU A 120 5.13 -8.20 1.93
C GLU A 120 5.05 -9.53 1.16
N PRO A 121 5.31 -9.51 -0.16
CA PRO A 121 5.33 -10.72 -0.96
C PRO A 121 6.51 -11.62 -0.57
N THR A 122 6.22 -12.90 -0.35
CA THR A 122 7.21 -13.95 -0.13
C THR A 122 7.86 -14.38 -1.46
N LEU A 123 8.93 -15.18 -1.38
CA LEU A 123 9.56 -15.73 -2.58
C LEU A 123 8.60 -16.62 -3.39
N SER A 124 7.77 -17.41 -2.71
CA SER A 124 6.73 -18.22 -3.35
C SER A 124 5.68 -17.35 -4.05
N ASP A 125 5.28 -16.24 -3.42
CA ASP A 125 4.34 -15.27 -4.04
C ASP A 125 4.93 -14.69 -5.33
N VAL A 126 6.21 -14.35 -5.32
CA VAL A 126 6.93 -13.83 -6.50
C VAL A 126 7.03 -14.89 -7.60
N GLN A 127 7.36 -16.13 -7.26
CA GLN A 127 7.44 -17.24 -8.22
C GLN A 127 6.08 -17.52 -8.86
N ARG A 128 5.03 -17.57 -8.05
CA ARG A 128 3.65 -17.74 -8.50
C ARG A 128 3.22 -16.60 -9.41
N GLN A 129 3.50 -15.36 -9.02
CA GLN A 129 3.16 -14.19 -9.82
C GLN A 129 3.91 -14.20 -11.17
N CYS A 130 5.18 -14.60 -11.21
CA CYS A 130 5.92 -14.79 -12.45
C CYS A 130 5.27 -15.86 -13.34
N PHE A 131 4.90 -17.00 -12.77
CA PHE A 131 4.26 -18.10 -13.49
C PHE A 131 2.90 -17.69 -14.08
N LEU A 132 2.05 -17.04 -13.28
CA LEU A 132 0.74 -16.59 -13.75
C LEU A 132 0.85 -15.46 -14.76
N GLN A 133 1.80 -14.53 -14.60
CA GLN A 133 2.04 -13.49 -15.60
C GLN A 133 2.59 -14.01 -16.93
N TYR A 134 3.22 -15.18 -16.94
CA TYR A 134 3.61 -15.84 -18.18
C TYR A 134 2.38 -16.32 -18.97
N GLN A 135 1.35 -16.80 -18.28
CA GLN A 135 0.11 -17.25 -18.91
C GLN A 135 -0.84 -16.08 -19.23
N CYS A 136 -0.98 -15.16 -18.28
CA CYS A 136 -1.91 -14.04 -18.31
C CYS A 136 -1.13 -12.74 -18.02
N PRO A 137 -0.66 -11.99 -19.03
CA PRO A 137 0.30 -10.88 -18.85
C PRO A 137 -0.15 -9.79 -17.88
N TRP A 138 -1.46 -9.54 -17.80
CA TRP A 138 -2.09 -8.52 -16.95
C TRP A 138 -2.34 -8.97 -15.51
N THR A 139 -1.98 -10.21 -15.15
CA THR A 139 -2.23 -10.76 -13.81
C THR A 139 -1.64 -9.87 -12.71
N ILE A 140 -2.42 -9.71 -11.65
CA ILE A 140 -2.04 -9.00 -10.43
C ILE A 140 -2.09 -9.96 -9.23
N ALA A 141 -1.30 -9.67 -8.21
CA ALA A 141 -1.36 -10.35 -6.93
C ALA A 141 -1.89 -9.40 -5.87
N VAL A 142 -2.80 -9.89 -5.02
CA VAL A 142 -3.36 -9.13 -3.89
C VAL A 142 -3.10 -9.89 -2.59
N LEU A 143 -2.36 -9.27 -1.67
CA LEU A 143 -2.20 -9.77 -0.31
C LEU A 143 -3.23 -9.10 0.58
N VAL A 144 -3.98 -9.91 1.31
CA VAL A 144 -5.08 -9.46 2.18
C VAL A 144 -4.71 -9.75 3.63
N THR A 145 -4.45 -8.72 4.41
CA THR A 145 -4.13 -8.85 5.84
C THR A 145 -5.36 -8.47 6.65
N PRO A 146 -6.01 -9.41 7.35
CA PRO A 146 -7.17 -9.12 8.16
C PRO A 146 -6.77 -8.27 9.39
N PRO A 147 -7.72 -7.55 10.00
CA PRO A 147 -7.46 -6.77 11.20
C PRO A 147 -6.95 -7.69 12.32
N ALA A 148 -5.93 -7.23 13.06
CA ALA A 148 -5.42 -7.99 14.20
C ALA A 148 -6.51 -8.17 15.27
N PRO A 149 -6.64 -9.37 15.87
CA PRO A 149 -7.60 -9.58 16.95
C PRO A 149 -7.28 -8.65 18.11
N SER A 150 -8.29 -7.97 18.65
CA SER A 150 -8.12 -7.08 19.80
C SER A 150 -7.64 -7.88 21.00
N SER A 151 -6.48 -7.53 21.57
CA SER A 151 -5.88 -8.25 22.69
C SER A 151 -6.60 -8.04 24.04
N GLY A 152 -7.77 -7.38 24.03
CA GLY A 152 -8.55 -7.11 25.24
C GLY A 152 -10.01 -6.77 24.95
N GLY A 153 -10.90 -7.74 25.22
CA GLY A 153 -12.30 -7.52 25.62
C GLY A 153 -13.25 -6.78 24.67
N ALA A 154 -14.19 -7.55 24.11
CA ALA A 154 -15.55 -7.17 23.66
C ALA A 154 -15.74 -6.28 22.42
N SER A 155 -14.69 -5.74 21.77
CA SER A 155 -14.83 -5.19 20.41
C SER A 155 -14.36 -6.21 19.37
N PHE A 156 -15.31 -6.72 18.57
CA PHE A 156 -15.06 -7.69 17.48
C PHE A 156 -14.29 -7.09 16.29
N LEU A 157 -14.09 -5.76 16.29
CA LEU A 157 -13.28 -5.05 15.31
C LEU A 157 -11.99 -4.59 16.01
N GLY A 158 -10.87 -5.19 15.64
CA GLY A 158 -9.54 -4.74 16.06
C GLY A 158 -9.26 -3.31 15.60
N ASP A 159 -8.42 -2.59 16.34
CA ASP A 159 -8.10 -1.18 16.07
C ASP A 159 -7.30 -0.96 14.77
N THR A 160 -6.73 -2.03 14.21
CA THR A 160 -5.98 -1.99 12.96
C THR A 160 -6.91 -2.21 11.77
N PRO A 161 -6.98 -1.29 10.79
CA PRO A 161 -7.75 -1.55 9.57
C PRO A 161 -7.15 -2.72 8.78
N PRO A 162 -7.95 -3.42 7.97
CA PRO A 162 -7.42 -4.42 7.05
C PRO A 162 -6.46 -3.78 6.04
N GLU A 163 -5.39 -4.49 5.70
CA GLU A 163 -4.39 -4.04 4.73
C GLU A 163 -4.49 -4.83 3.43
N PHE A 164 -4.41 -4.13 2.30
CA PHE A 164 -4.39 -4.73 0.97
C PHE A 164 -3.11 -4.30 0.25
N ALA A 165 -2.19 -5.24 0.05
CA ALA A 165 -1.00 -4.98 -0.75
C ALA A 165 -1.17 -5.57 -2.15
N VAL A 166 -1.14 -4.71 -3.16
CA VAL A 166 -1.25 -5.12 -4.57
C VAL A 166 0.12 -5.04 -5.22
N PHE A 167 0.54 -6.12 -5.88
CA PHE A 167 1.81 -6.14 -6.60
C PHE A 167 1.72 -6.90 -7.92
N ARG A 168 2.69 -6.63 -8.79
CA ARG A 168 2.86 -7.26 -10.10
C ARG A 168 4.34 -7.25 -10.46
N MET A 169 4.83 -8.28 -11.15
CA MET A 169 6.20 -8.31 -11.64
C MET A 169 6.35 -7.44 -12.89
N SER A 170 7.39 -6.60 -12.88
CA SER A 170 7.78 -5.80 -14.04
C SER A 170 8.21 -6.71 -15.19
N SER A 171 7.80 -6.37 -16.41
CA SER A 171 8.16 -7.10 -17.65
C SER A 171 9.68 -7.26 -17.86
N ALA A 172 10.49 -6.40 -17.23
CA ALA A 172 11.94 -6.50 -17.28
C ALA A 172 12.49 -7.75 -16.57
N LEU A 173 11.78 -8.28 -15.57
CA LEU A 173 12.17 -9.49 -14.83
C LEU A 173 11.66 -10.77 -15.52
N SER A 174 10.51 -10.70 -16.21
CA SER A 174 9.93 -11.86 -16.90
C SER A 174 10.61 -12.20 -18.23
N ALA A 175 11.28 -11.23 -18.87
CA ALA A 175 11.89 -11.40 -20.20
C ALA A 175 13.25 -12.14 -20.22
N GLY A 176 13.68 -12.77 -19.13
CA GLY A 176 14.80 -13.72 -19.17
C GLY A 176 16.19 -13.10 -19.21
N ARG A 177 16.61 -12.45 -18.12
CA ARG A 177 18.02 -12.55 -17.71
C ARG A 177 18.12 -13.50 -16.52
N ARG A 178 18.46 -14.76 -16.80
CA ARG A 178 19.23 -15.61 -15.88
C ARG A 178 20.62 -14.96 -15.68
N ALA A 179 20.67 -13.75 -15.11
CA ALA A 179 21.89 -13.17 -14.61
C ALA A 179 22.11 -13.77 -13.22
N SER A 180 23.29 -14.35 -13.03
CA SER A 180 23.76 -14.99 -11.80
C SER A 180 23.14 -14.41 -10.52
N LEU A 181 22.48 -15.27 -9.74
CA LEU A 181 22.15 -15.07 -8.33
C LEU A 181 23.45 -15.00 -7.53
N GLY A 182 24.21 -13.92 -7.73
CA GLY A 182 25.34 -13.52 -6.90
C GLY A 182 24.92 -12.31 -6.10
N SER A 183 24.71 -12.51 -4.79
CA SER A 183 24.74 -11.49 -3.73
C SER A 183 24.03 -10.16 -4.02
N GLY A 184 22.75 -10.05 -3.67
CA GLY A 184 22.07 -8.76 -3.71
C GLY A 184 20.64 -8.78 -3.21
N ARG A 185 20.45 -9.09 -1.91
CA ARG A 185 19.16 -8.98 -1.23
C ARG A 185 18.56 -7.57 -1.32
N ASP A 186 19.41 -6.55 -1.50
CA ASP A 186 19.04 -5.13 -1.57
C ASP A 186 18.51 -4.66 -2.94
N ARG A 187 18.66 -5.42 -4.03
CA ARG A 187 18.18 -4.99 -5.37
C ARG A 187 16.80 -5.51 -5.75
N LEU A 188 16.27 -6.48 -5.01
CA LEU A 188 14.90 -6.99 -5.26
C LEU A 188 13.84 -6.00 -4.77
N LEU A 189 14.11 -5.25 -3.70
CA LEU A 189 13.15 -4.32 -3.08
C LEU A 189 12.82 -3.10 -3.96
N ASP A 190 13.74 -2.64 -4.80
CA ASP A 190 13.53 -1.50 -5.72
C ASP A 190 12.62 -1.82 -6.92
N THR A 191 12.22 -3.09 -7.11
CA THR A 191 11.48 -3.52 -8.31
C THR A 191 10.01 -3.85 -8.02
N PHE A 192 9.55 -3.65 -6.78
CA PHE A 192 8.14 -3.74 -6.43
C PHE A 192 7.51 -2.36 -6.50
N ALA A 193 6.63 -2.15 -7.47
CA ALA A 193 5.63 -1.11 -7.32
C ALA A 193 4.59 -1.62 -6.31
N VAL A 194 4.94 -1.61 -5.02
CA VAL A 194 3.92 -1.71 -3.98
C VAL A 194 3.17 -0.40 -4.05
N VAL A 195 2.04 -0.42 -4.74
CA VAL A 195 1.13 0.70 -4.73
C VAL A 195 0.51 0.70 -3.34
N HIS A 196 1.19 1.35 -2.39
CA HIS A 196 0.54 2.01 -1.27
C HIS A 196 -0.25 3.16 -1.90
N GLY A 197 -1.33 2.80 -2.60
CA GLY A 197 -2.24 3.78 -3.18
C GLY A 197 -2.63 4.67 -2.04
N ASN A 198 -2.49 5.98 -2.23
CA ASN A 198 -2.88 6.99 -1.25
C ASN A 198 -4.31 6.64 -0.84
N ALA A 199 -4.49 5.95 0.28
CA ALA A 199 -5.72 5.22 0.57
C ALA A 199 -6.89 6.20 0.57
N ALA A 200 -6.62 7.43 1.04
CA ALA A 200 -7.48 8.59 0.96
C ALA A 200 -7.97 8.93 -0.46
N ASN A 201 -7.11 8.94 -1.49
CA ASN A 201 -7.51 9.25 -2.86
C ASN A 201 -8.35 8.12 -3.47
N THR A 202 -8.00 6.87 -3.16
CA THR A 202 -8.76 5.69 -3.63
C THR A 202 -10.12 5.63 -2.95
N LEU A 203 -10.18 5.84 -1.63
CA LEU A 203 -11.41 5.98 -0.85
C LEU A 203 -12.26 7.14 -1.38
N GLN A 204 -11.66 8.31 -1.59
CA GLN A 204 -12.38 9.46 -2.15
C GLN A 204 -13.01 9.11 -3.49
N HIS A 205 -12.28 8.41 -4.37
CA HIS A 205 -12.81 8.00 -5.67
C HIS A 205 -13.95 6.99 -5.54
N VAL A 206 -13.83 6.02 -4.65
CA VAL A 206 -14.88 5.03 -4.35
C VAL A 206 -16.12 5.73 -3.81
N LEU A 207 -15.97 6.64 -2.84
CA LEU A 207 -17.08 7.38 -2.24
C LEU A 207 -17.81 8.25 -3.27
N VAL A 208 -17.06 8.97 -4.11
CA VAL A 208 -17.65 9.80 -5.18
C VAL A 208 -18.40 8.93 -6.19
N ASN A 209 -17.83 7.79 -6.58
CA ASN A 209 -18.46 6.88 -7.53
C ASN A 209 -19.74 6.26 -6.95
N THR A 210 -19.71 5.78 -5.71
CA THR A 210 -20.89 5.21 -5.02
C THR A 210 -22.01 6.23 -4.92
N LEU A 211 -21.69 7.49 -4.63
CA LEU A 211 -22.67 8.57 -4.55
C LEU A 211 -23.23 8.96 -5.94
N ALA A 212 -22.38 8.96 -6.97
CA ALA A 212 -22.84 9.20 -8.34
C ALA A 212 -23.76 8.08 -8.86
N GLU A 213 -23.44 6.83 -8.52
CA GLU A 213 -24.22 5.66 -8.90
C GLU A 213 -25.56 5.60 -8.16
N SER A 214 -25.58 5.85 -6.85
CA SER A 214 -26.83 5.89 -6.08
C SER A 214 -27.76 7.00 -6.58
N LYS A 215 -27.23 8.19 -6.90
CA LYS A 215 -27.99 9.28 -7.50
C LYS A 215 -28.61 8.89 -8.84
N LYS A 216 -27.86 8.17 -9.68
CA LYS A 216 -28.37 7.68 -10.97
C LYS A 216 -29.47 6.63 -10.78
N SER A 217 -29.28 5.70 -9.84
CA SER A 217 -30.28 4.68 -9.51
C SER A 217 -31.58 5.29 -8.99
N TYR A 218 -31.47 6.30 -8.13
CA TYR A 218 -32.61 7.06 -7.62
C TYR A 218 -33.36 7.79 -8.74
N ALA A 219 -32.65 8.47 -9.65
CA ALA A 219 -33.27 9.15 -10.80
C ALA A 219 -34.03 8.16 -11.71
N LEU A 220 -33.50 6.96 -11.92
CA LEU A 220 -34.20 5.90 -12.66
C LEU A 220 -35.45 5.42 -11.91
N HIS A 221 -35.36 5.22 -10.59
CA HIS A 221 -36.50 4.85 -9.77
C HIS A 221 -37.62 5.89 -9.80
N LEU A 222 -37.28 7.19 -9.82
CA LEU A 222 -38.27 8.25 -9.96
C LEU A 222 -38.93 8.24 -11.34
N ALA A 223 -38.14 8.08 -12.41
CA ALA A 223 -38.64 8.01 -13.78
C ALA A 223 -39.61 6.82 -13.96
N ASP A 224 -39.27 5.65 -13.41
CA ASP A 224 -40.11 4.44 -13.49
C ASP A 224 -41.43 4.57 -12.70
N ASN A 225 -41.49 5.49 -11.74
CA ASN A 225 -42.66 5.75 -10.90
C ASN A 225 -43.40 7.05 -11.23
N GLU A 226 -43.10 7.69 -12.37
CA GLU A 226 -43.83 8.88 -12.82
C GLU A 226 -45.35 8.62 -12.86
N GLY A 227 -46.09 9.24 -11.94
CA GLY A 227 -47.53 9.07 -11.78
C GLY A 227 -47.99 8.30 -10.54
N ARG A 228 -47.06 7.69 -9.77
CA ARG A 228 -47.36 7.00 -8.50
C ARG A 228 -46.78 7.77 -7.33
N THR A 229 -47.51 8.78 -6.84
CA THR A 229 -47.08 9.66 -5.75
C THR A 229 -46.61 8.91 -4.50
N ALA A 230 -47.32 7.85 -4.08
CA ALA A 230 -46.91 7.04 -2.93
C ALA A 230 -45.56 6.33 -3.15
N SER A 231 -45.31 5.83 -4.37
CA SER A 231 -44.05 5.17 -4.72
C SER A 231 -42.88 6.15 -4.80
N CYS A 232 -43.10 7.38 -5.29
CA CYS A 232 -42.09 8.44 -5.26
C CYS A 232 -41.71 8.79 -3.82
N VAL A 233 -42.68 8.98 -2.91
CA VAL A 233 -42.40 9.30 -1.50
C VAL A 233 -41.59 8.20 -0.81
N ILE A 234 -41.85 6.93 -1.14
CA ILE A 234 -41.05 5.81 -0.63
C ILE A 234 -39.62 5.88 -1.17
N ALA A 235 -39.45 6.08 -2.49
CA ALA A 235 -38.12 6.19 -3.10
C ALA A 235 -37.31 7.37 -2.52
N ASP A 236 -37.96 8.50 -2.26
CA ASP A 236 -37.35 9.66 -1.61
C ASP A 236 -36.85 9.28 -0.20
N SER A 237 -37.69 8.62 0.60
CA SER A 237 -37.35 8.20 1.96
C SER A 237 -36.22 7.16 2.01
N GLU A 238 -36.19 6.22 1.06
CA GLU A 238 -35.14 5.21 0.95
C GLU A 238 -33.80 5.84 0.55
N TYR A 239 -33.83 6.79 -0.37
CA TYR A 239 -32.63 7.51 -0.79
C TYR A 239 -32.09 8.42 0.33
N ASP A 240 -32.95 9.10 1.08
CA ASP A 240 -32.56 9.89 2.24
C ASP A 240 -31.96 9.02 3.36
N SER A 241 -32.55 7.85 3.63
CA SER A 241 -31.97 6.86 4.56
C SER A 241 -30.59 6.42 4.09
N PHE A 242 -30.45 6.07 2.80
CA PHE A 242 -29.16 5.71 2.22
C PHE A 242 -28.13 6.83 2.38
N LEU A 243 -28.48 8.09 2.08
CA LEU A 243 -27.57 9.21 2.21
C LEU A 243 -27.12 9.37 3.67
N THR A 244 -28.05 9.28 4.61
CA THR A 244 -27.75 9.42 6.04
C THR A 244 -26.79 8.34 6.51
N ASP A 245 -27.04 7.08 6.14
CA ASP A 245 -26.18 5.95 6.47
C ASP A 245 -24.83 6.05 5.75
N PHE A 246 -24.81 6.44 4.48
CA PHE A 246 -23.61 6.63 3.69
C PHE A 246 -22.72 7.71 4.30
N TRP A 247 -23.27 8.87 4.68
CA TRP A 247 -22.53 9.95 5.33
C TRP A 247 -21.99 9.51 6.70
N LYS A 248 -22.83 8.84 7.50
CA LYS A 248 -22.43 8.34 8.82
C LYS A 248 -21.30 7.34 8.69
N CYS A 249 -21.48 6.28 7.91
CA CYS A 249 -20.49 5.21 7.77
C CYS A 249 -19.25 5.66 7.00
N SER A 250 -19.38 6.53 6.00
CA SER A 250 -18.23 6.90 5.18
C SER A 250 -17.43 8.04 5.77
N VAL A 251 -18.08 9.12 6.21
CA VAL A 251 -17.37 10.34 6.65
C VAL A 251 -16.97 10.26 8.10
N THR A 252 -17.84 9.75 8.98
CA THR A 252 -17.48 9.68 10.41
C THR A 252 -16.45 8.58 10.69
N GLU A 253 -16.56 7.41 10.07
CA GLU A 253 -15.55 6.36 10.23
C GLU A 253 -14.24 6.70 9.52
N LEU A 254 -14.28 7.37 8.36
CA LEU A 254 -13.06 7.87 7.72
C LEU A 254 -12.38 8.93 8.58
N SER A 255 -13.13 9.86 9.19
CA SER A 255 -12.57 10.85 10.11
C SER A 255 -11.88 10.17 11.30
N LYS A 256 -12.54 9.19 11.93
CA LYS A 256 -11.95 8.41 13.02
C LYS A 256 -10.72 7.63 12.56
N SER A 257 -10.74 7.05 11.35
CA SER A 257 -9.59 6.35 10.78
C SER A 257 -8.39 7.28 10.58
N ILE A 258 -8.62 8.46 10.02
CA ILE A 258 -7.58 9.49 9.82
C ILE A 258 -6.99 9.92 11.16
N GLU A 259 -7.82 10.16 12.18
CA GLU A 259 -7.36 10.49 13.53
C GLU A 259 -6.48 9.36 14.13
N ARG A 260 -6.86 8.10 13.94
CA ARG A 260 -6.04 6.94 14.37
C ARG A 260 -4.71 6.88 13.61
N ASP A 261 -4.70 7.13 12.30
CA ASP A 261 -3.48 7.15 11.49
C ASP A 261 -2.51 8.24 11.96
N PHE A 262 -3.02 9.45 12.22
CA PHE A 262 -2.22 10.55 12.77
C PHE A 262 -1.67 10.22 14.15
N SER A 263 -2.46 9.57 15.02
CA SER A 263 -2.01 9.12 16.33
C SER A 263 -0.90 8.08 16.22
N THR A 264 -1.06 7.10 15.32
CA THR A 264 -0.06 6.05 15.05
C THR A 264 1.23 6.64 14.47
N LEU A 265 1.11 7.60 13.54
CA LEU A 265 2.25 8.31 12.98
C LEU A 265 2.99 9.13 14.03
N ALA A 266 2.26 9.79 14.95
CA ALA A 266 2.85 10.51 16.06
C ALA A 266 3.63 9.58 17.00
N MET A 267 3.09 8.39 17.30
CA MET A 267 3.76 7.36 18.10
C MET A 267 5.02 6.81 17.42
N HIS A 268 4.95 6.51 16.11
CA HIS A 268 6.13 6.09 15.34
C HIS A 268 7.22 7.16 15.30
N LYS A 269 6.83 8.42 15.09
CA LYS A 269 7.76 9.56 15.13
C LYS A 269 8.44 9.69 16.50
N LEU A 270 7.69 9.51 17.59
CA LEU A 270 8.24 9.51 18.94
C LEU A 270 9.23 8.35 19.14
N HIS A 271 8.86 7.14 18.70
CA HIS A 271 9.71 5.96 18.80
C HIS A 271 11.02 6.10 18.02
N LEU A 272 10.95 6.61 16.78
CA LEU A 272 12.14 6.91 15.97
C LEU A 272 13.03 7.97 16.62
N LYS A 273 12.45 9.04 17.17
CA LYS A 273 13.22 10.05 17.92
C LYS A 273 13.95 9.44 19.11
N ARG A 274 13.31 8.53 19.85
CA ARG A 274 13.94 7.82 20.96
C ARG A 274 15.12 6.96 20.49
N ARG A 275 14.93 6.13 19.45
CA ARG A 275 16.00 5.29 18.89
C ARG A 275 17.19 6.12 18.37
N ILE A 276 16.93 7.25 17.72
CA ILE A 276 17.98 8.17 17.27
C ILE A 276 18.74 8.74 18.46
N ALA A 277 18.05 9.18 19.51
CA ALA A 277 18.67 9.71 20.72
C ALA A 277 19.55 8.65 21.42
N GLU A 278 19.05 7.42 21.57
CA GLU A 278 19.81 6.29 22.12
C GLU A 278 21.06 6.00 21.28
N ARG A 279 20.95 6.03 19.94
CA ARG A 279 22.10 5.81 19.06
C ARG A 279 23.14 6.92 19.17
N ILE A 280 22.71 8.17 19.28
CA ILE A 280 23.59 9.32 19.49
C ILE A 280 24.33 9.17 20.83
N GLN A 281 23.63 8.81 21.91
CA GLN A 281 24.24 8.57 23.23
C GLN A 281 25.26 7.42 23.19
N SER A 282 24.91 6.31 22.54
CA SER A 282 25.82 5.17 22.34
C SER A 282 27.10 5.58 21.59
N LEU A 283 26.98 6.38 20.53
CA LEU A 283 28.13 6.89 19.78
C LEU A 283 28.98 7.85 20.62
N ALA A 284 28.36 8.68 21.46
CA ALA A 284 29.06 9.60 22.35
C ALA A 284 29.87 8.85 23.42
N LEU A 285 29.31 7.78 24.01
CA LEU A 285 30.01 6.91 24.96
C LEU A 285 31.21 6.22 24.31
N MET A 286 31.03 5.61 23.13
CA MET A 286 32.15 5.00 22.40
C MET A 286 33.26 6.01 22.07
N ARG A 287 32.90 7.27 21.79
CA ARG A 287 33.88 8.34 21.55
C ARG A 287 34.66 8.69 22.82
N ALA A 288 34.00 8.72 23.98
CA ALA A 288 34.66 8.94 25.27
C ALA A 288 35.64 7.80 25.60
N ASP A 289 35.22 6.54 25.42
CA ASP A 289 36.06 5.36 25.65
C ASP A 289 37.31 5.35 24.75
N CYS A 290 37.14 5.68 23.46
CA CYS A 290 38.27 5.80 22.53
C CYS A 290 39.25 6.90 22.96
N ARG A 291 38.76 8.00 23.54
CA ARG A 291 39.61 9.10 24.01
C ARG A 291 40.46 8.68 25.22
N VAL A 292 39.86 7.99 26.20
CA VAL A 292 40.60 7.49 27.37
C VAL A 292 41.70 6.51 26.95
N LYS A 293 41.40 5.58 26.03
CA LYS A 293 42.41 4.65 25.49
C LYS A 293 43.56 5.35 24.78
N LEU A 294 43.29 6.48 24.12
CA LEU A 294 44.32 7.30 23.46
C LEU A 294 45.23 7.98 24.50
N GLU A 295 44.66 8.49 25.60
CA GLU A 295 45.41 9.08 26.70
C GLU A 295 46.29 8.02 27.40
N ASP A 296 45.77 6.81 27.66
CA ASP A 296 46.55 5.68 28.22
C ASP A 296 47.69 5.21 27.30
N MET A 297 47.48 5.24 25.98
CA MET A 297 48.51 4.91 25.00
C MET A 297 49.64 5.94 24.99
N ASP A 298 49.31 7.23 25.09
CA ASP A 298 50.32 8.30 25.14
C ASP A 298 51.17 8.22 26.43
N GLU A 299 50.58 7.89 27.59
CA GLU A 299 51.34 7.68 28.84
C GLU A 299 52.29 6.48 28.77
N ASN A 300 51.86 5.37 28.17
CA ASN A 300 52.70 4.18 27.96
C ASN A 300 53.81 4.46 26.93
N MET A 301 53.54 5.29 25.91
CA MET A 301 54.54 5.67 24.90
C MET A 301 55.61 6.62 25.45
N GLN A 302 55.29 7.40 26.50
CA GLN A 302 56.30 8.20 27.22
C GLN A 302 57.25 7.34 28.07
N HIS A 303 56.83 6.13 28.47
CA HIS A 303 57.66 5.20 29.27
C HIS A 303 58.43 4.18 28.41
N GLY A 304 58.07 3.98 27.14
CA GLY A 304 58.75 3.09 26.19
C GLY A 304 59.65 3.83 25.20
N GLN A 305 60.93 4.03 25.54
CA GLN A 305 61.91 4.65 24.64
C GLN A 305 62.20 3.79 23.38
N ALA A 306 62.17 4.49 22.24
CA ALA A 306 63.04 4.31 21.07
C ALA A 306 62.92 3.03 20.23
N THR A 307 61.76 2.76 19.63
CA THR A 307 61.75 2.09 18.32
C THR A 307 60.65 2.65 17.40
N SER A 308 61.09 3.15 16.23
CA SER A 308 60.31 3.46 15.02
C SER A 308 59.38 4.68 15.05
N ALA A 309 59.98 5.88 15.00
CA ALA A 309 59.28 7.14 14.72
C ALA A 309 58.50 7.15 13.38
N ALA A 310 58.89 6.30 12.42
CA ALA A 310 58.23 6.20 11.11
C ALA A 310 56.85 5.50 11.20
N SER A 311 56.74 4.44 11.99
CA SER A 311 55.46 3.71 12.16
C SER A 311 54.43 4.55 12.91
N ILE A 312 54.87 5.37 13.86
CA ILE A 312 54.02 6.28 14.64
C ILE A 312 53.45 7.39 13.74
N ALA A 313 54.23 7.91 12.78
CA ALA A 313 53.78 8.95 11.86
C ALA A 313 52.67 8.45 10.90
N GLU A 314 52.81 7.23 10.37
CA GLU A 314 51.78 6.61 9.53
C GLU A 314 50.49 6.34 10.30
N HIS A 315 50.59 5.85 11.54
CA HIS A 315 49.41 5.59 12.37
C HIS A 315 48.69 6.89 12.75
N LYS A 316 49.43 7.95 13.10
CA LYS A 316 48.84 9.28 13.36
C LYS A 316 48.14 9.84 12.13
N HIS A 317 48.70 9.67 10.94
CA HIS A 317 48.07 10.11 9.69
C HIS A 317 46.77 9.35 9.40
N ALA A 318 46.74 8.03 9.60
CA ALA A 318 45.56 7.21 9.40
C ALA A 318 44.41 7.57 10.36
N ILE A 319 44.73 7.82 11.64
CA ILE A 319 43.75 8.25 12.65
C ILE A 319 43.20 9.64 12.33
N HIS A 320 44.07 10.59 11.94
CA HIS A 320 43.63 11.94 11.59
C HIS A 320 42.72 11.94 10.34
N LYS A 321 42.98 11.04 9.39
CA LYS A 321 42.14 10.85 8.20
C LYS A 321 40.75 10.30 8.56
N LEU A 322 40.67 9.32 9.45
CA LEU A 322 39.39 8.78 9.94
C LEU A 322 38.61 9.82 10.75
N LEU A 323 39.27 10.62 11.58
CA LEU A 323 38.62 11.69 12.33
C LEU A 323 38.12 12.83 11.42
N SER A 324 38.81 13.13 10.31
CA SER A 324 38.37 14.15 9.36
C SER A 324 37.11 13.77 8.57
N VAL A 325 36.88 12.47 8.33
CA VAL A 325 35.65 11.94 7.70
C VAL A 325 34.46 11.96 8.67
N LEU A 326 34.73 11.96 9.97
CA LEU A 326 33.71 11.92 11.03
C LEU A 326 33.47 13.28 11.70
N ALA A 327 34.20 14.32 11.32
CA ALA A 327 33.95 15.67 11.79
C ALA A 327 32.59 16.15 11.26
N PRO A 328 31.65 16.56 12.13
CA PRO A 328 30.40 17.14 11.67
C PRO A 328 30.74 18.37 10.82
N SER A 329 30.22 18.40 9.59
CA SER A 329 30.31 19.58 8.76
C SER A 329 29.57 20.71 9.48
N ASP A 330 30.32 21.61 10.12
CA ASP A 330 29.84 22.92 10.58
C ASP A 330 29.56 23.81 9.36
N ALA A 331 28.69 23.34 8.46
CA ALA A 331 28.02 24.22 7.52
C ALA A 331 26.95 24.95 8.34
N PRO A 332 26.97 26.30 8.40
CA PRO A 332 25.95 27.05 9.11
C PRO A 332 24.60 26.71 8.49
N ASN A 333 23.80 26.02 9.29
CA ASN A 333 22.43 25.65 9.01
C ASN A 333 21.70 26.96 8.68
N LYS A 334 21.48 27.23 7.39
CA LYS A 334 20.50 28.24 6.97
C LYS A 334 19.15 27.71 7.43
N THR A 335 18.78 28.08 8.65
CA THR A 335 17.41 28.00 9.14
C THR A 335 16.53 28.65 8.09
N ALA A 336 15.86 27.83 7.29
CA ALA A 336 14.67 28.23 6.58
C ALA A 336 13.70 28.71 7.68
N ARG A 337 13.60 30.03 7.85
CA ARG A 337 12.54 30.65 8.62
C ARG A 337 11.24 30.21 7.97
N PHE A 338 10.55 29.27 8.60
CA PHE A 338 9.13 29.10 8.34
C PHE A 338 8.44 30.43 8.67
N PRO A 339 7.58 30.96 7.78
CA PRO A 339 6.78 32.11 8.12
C PRO A 339 5.90 31.74 9.32
N ALA A 340 5.81 32.67 10.28
CA ALA A 340 4.92 32.54 11.42
C ALA A 340 3.48 32.28 10.93
N PRO A 341 2.68 31.48 11.66
CA PRO A 341 1.27 31.35 11.35
C PRO A 341 0.61 32.74 11.40
N PRO A 342 -0.24 33.10 10.43
CA PRO A 342 -0.97 34.36 10.51
C PRO A 342 -1.88 34.36 11.74
N ASN A 343 -1.92 35.49 12.43
CA ASN A 343 -2.83 35.75 13.55
C ASN A 343 -4.27 35.39 13.18
N ALA A 344 -5.00 34.80 14.13
CA ALA A 344 -6.36 34.31 13.99
C ALA A 344 -7.45 35.40 13.82
N ASP A 345 -7.07 36.68 13.69
CA ASP A 345 -8.01 37.82 13.77
C ASP A 345 -8.15 38.63 12.46
N SER A 346 -7.80 38.07 11.30
CA SER A 346 -8.09 38.73 10.01
C SER A 346 -8.36 37.76 8.87
N LEU A 347 -9.59 37.21 8.84
CA LEU A 347 -10.15 36.59 7.65
C LEU A 347 -11.03 37.61 6.90
N PRO A 348 -10.67 38.04 5.68
CA PRO A 348 -11.66 38.56 4.75
C PRO A 348 -12.42 37.39 4.13
N HIS A 349 -13.76 37.44 4.25
CA HIS A 349 -14.67 36.70 3.41
C HIS A 349 -14.30 36.91 1.92
N GLN A 350 -14.25 35.82 1.16
CA GLN A 350 -14.51 35.70 -0.30
C GLN A 350 -13.47 34.85 -1.03
N TRP A 351 -13.63 33.52 -1.05
CA TRP A 351 -13.24 32.71 -2.21
C TRP A 351 -14.29 31.60 -2.41
N PHE A 352 -15.38 31.97 -3.07
CA PHE A 352 -16.26 31.06 -3.81
C PHE A 352 -16.07 31.41 -5.28
N THR A 353 -15.48 30.53 -6.09
CA THR A 353 -15.57 30.65 -7.55
C THR A 353 -15.50 29.28 -8.24
N ARG A 354 -16.69 28.90 -8.72
CA ARG A 354 -16.97 28.29 -10.04
C ARG A 354 -16.10 27.11 -10.51
N VAL A 355 -16.66 25.92 -10.36
CA VAL A 355 -16.42 24.79 -11.26
C VAL A 355 -17.15 25.09 -12.58
N GLY A 356 -16.39 25.44 -13.62
CA GLY A 356 -16.90 25.53 -14.99
C GLY A 356 -16.73 24.18 -15.69
N ALA A 357 -17.84 23.49 -15.96
CA ALA A 357 -17.88 22.36 -16.88
C ALA A 357 -17.82 22.86 -18.34
N PRO A 358 -17.09 22.20 -19.25
CA PRO A 358 -17.38 22.34 -20.67
C PRO A 358 -18.54 21.43 -21.06
N LEU A 359 -19.62 22.06 -21.52
CA LEU A 359 -20.69 21.45 -22.30
C LEU A 359 -20.10 20.82 -23.56
N VAL A 360 -20.08 19.49 -23.63
CA VAL A 360 -19.93 18.78 -24.91
C VAL A 360 -21.31 18.66 -25.52
N ASN A 361 -21.49 19.42 -26.60
CA ASN A 361 -22.69 19.45 -27.43
C ASN A 361 -22.73 18.16 -28.26
N TRP A 362 -23.70 17.27 -28.01
CA TRP A 362 -24.00 16.16 -28.90
C TRP A 362 -25.15 16.57 -29.82
N ASN A 363 -24.79 17.11 -30.99
CA ASN A 363 -25.64 17.16 -32.15
C ASN A 363 -24.90 16.44 -33.28
N THR A 364 -25.14 15.13 -33.42
CA THR A 364 -25.38 14.35 -34.65
C THR A 364 -25.31 12.86 -34.34
#